data_AF-A0A7W9FGP7-F1
#
_entry.id   AF-A0A7W9FGP7-F1
#
_cell.length_a   1.000
_cell.length_b   1.000
_cell.length_c   1.000
_cell.angle_alpha   90.00
_cell.angle_beta   90.00
_cell.angle_gamma   90.00
#
_symmetry.space_group_name_H-M   'P 1'
#
loop_
_entity.id
_entity.type
_entity.pdbx_description
1 polymer ?
#
loop_
_entity_poly.entity_id
_entity_poly.type
_entity_poly.pdbx_seq_one_letter_code
_entity_poly.pdbx_strand_id
1 'polypeptide(L)'
;MTIRAELDNMRERVEGTTEGPWEVDADDTRQIRTAGDGYWIASLRATYEDEPTRISNAEFIAHARTDLPRLLDALDAVYAELIEMDKSRDGILGRREIGPDEAATARTLGVVEARLSIAITTALEGK
;
A
#
# COMPACT_ATOMS: atom_id res chain seq x y z
N MET A 1 -4.96 2.90 10.93
CA MET A 1 -5.01 1.71 10.04
C MET A 1 -3.79 1.80 9.14
N THR A 2 -3.07 0.70 8.90
CA THR A 2 -1.88 0.69 8.03
C THR A 2 -2.28 0.27 6.62
N ILE A 3 -1.51 0.69 5.60
CA ILE A 3 -1.78 0.30 4.20
C ILE A 3 -1.74 -1.22 4.04
N ARG A 4 -0.85 -1.91 4.77
CA ARG A 4 -0.80 -3.38 4.76
C ARG A 4 -2.13 -4.01 5.21
N ALA A 5 -2.69 -3.52 6.31
CA ALA A 5 -3.97 -4.00 6.80
C ALA A 5 -5.13 -3.69 5.82
N GLU A 6 -5.05 -2.59 5.05
CA GLU A 6 -6.04 -2.29 4.00
C GLU A 6 -5.95 -3.27 2.83
N LEU A 7 -4.74 -3.63 2.39
CA LEU A 7 -4.53 -4.61 1.32
C LEU A 7 -4.96 -6.01 1.73
N ASP A 8 -4.65 -6.43 2.96
CA ASP A 8 -5.07 -7.74 3.49
C ASP A 8 -6.61 -7.82 3.56
N ASN A 9 -7.28 -6.75 4.01
CA ASN A 9 -8.75 -6.66 3.99
C ASN A 9 -9.34 -6.68 2.56
N MET A 10 -8.65 -6.07 1.58
CA MET A 10 -9.07 -6.17 0.17
C MET A 10 -8.94 -7.59 -0.35
N ARG A 11 -7.83 -8.27 -0.04
CA ARG A 11 -7.56 -9.65 -0.44
C ARG A 11 -8.61 -10.61 0.13
N GLU A 12 -8.93 -10.50 1.42
CA GLU A 12 -9.97 -11.32 2.04
C GLU A 12 -11.33 -11.17 1.34
N ARG A 13 -11.73 -9.94 0.99
CA ARG A 13 -12.97 -9.71 0.25
C ARG A 13 -12.94 -10.35 -1.14
N VAL A 14 -11.83 -10.25 -1.85
CA VAL A 14 -11.67 -10.82 -3.20
C VAL A 14 -11.71 -12.34 -3.15
N GLU A 15 -10.97 -12.95 -2.23
CA GLU A 15 -10.90 -14.41 -2.04
C GLU A 15 -12.22 -14.99 -1.51
N GLY A 16 -12.99 -14.21 -0.75
CA GLY A 16 -14.32 -14.58 -0.28
C GLY A 16 -15.43 -14.52 -1.34
N THR A 17 -15.14 -14.01 -2.55
CA THR A 17 -16.11 -14.02 -3.66
C THR A 17 -16.04 -15.29 -4.50
N THR A 18 -17.11 -15.58 -5.25
CA THR A 18 -17.15 -16.70 -6.20
C THR A 18 -15.93 -16.68 -7.13
N GLU A 19 -15.39 -17.85 -7.44
CA GLU A 19 -14.27 -17.97 -8.38
C GLU A 19 -14.60 -17.37 -9.75
N GLY A 20 -13.60 -16.78 -10.39
CA GLY A 20 -13.68 -16.26 -11.75
C GLY A 20 -13.05 -17.22 -12.77
N PRO A 21 -13.03 -16.85 -14.06
CA PRO A 21 -13.47 -15.56 -14.59
C PRO A 21 -14.99 -15.43 -14.63
N TRP A 22 -15.46 -14.18 -14.50
CA TRP A 22 -16.86 -13.84 -14.73
C TRP A 22 -17.02 -13.20 -16.11
N GLU A 23 -18.20 -13.29 -16.67
CA GLU A 23 -18.57 -12.70 -17.95
C GLU A 23 -19.97 -12.11 -17.90
N VAL A 24 -20.23 -11.15 -18.78
CA VAL A 24 -21.57 -10.62 -18.98
C VAL A 24 -22.39 -11.66 -19.75
N ASP A 25 -23.64 -11.86 -19.35
CA ASP A 25 -24.53 -12.74 -20.09
C ASP A 25 -24.85 -12.13 -21.47
N ALA A 26 -24.67 -12.93 -22.52
CA ALA A 26 -24.93 -12.53 -23.89
C ALA A 26 -26.44 -12.35 -24.16
N ASP A 27 -27.28 -13.08 -23.41
CA ASP A 27 -28.73 -13.05 -23.56
C ASP A 27 -29.37 -11.94 -22.69
N ASP A 28 -28.69 -11.49 -21.63
CA ASP A 28 -29.12 -10.38 -20.78
C ASP A 28 -27.91 -9.60 -20.25
N THR A 29 -27.62 -8.46 -20.87
CA THR A 29 -26.49 -7.57 -20.51
C THR A 29 -26.59 -6.98 -19.09
N ARG A 30 -27.66 -7.25 -18.35
CA ARG A 30 -27.79 -6.94 -16.92
C ARG A 30 -27.17 -8.00 -16.03
N GLN A 31 -26.85 -9.17 -16.54
CA GLN A 31 -26.44 -10.31 -15.73
C GLN A 31 -24.95 -10.57 -15.89
N ILE A 32 -24.34 -10.94 -14.77
CA ILE A 32 -22.96 -11.41 -14.70
C ILE A 32 -23.03 -12.86 -14.25
N ARG A 33 -22.29 -13.72 -14.94
CA ARG A 33 -22.23 -15.16 -14.69
C ARG A 33 -20.78 -15.65 -14.69
N THR A 34 -20.54 -16.85 -14.20
CA THR A 34 -19.25 -17.53 -14.35
C THR A 34 -19.03 -17.90 -15.82
N ALA A 35 -17.80 -17.73 -16.29
CA ALA A 35 -17.43 -18.18 -17.62
C ALA A 35 -17.29 -19.71 -17.63
N GLY A 36 -18.00 -20.36 -18.55
CA GLY A 36 -17.96 -21.82 -18.73
C GLY A 36 -19.24 -22.53 -18.32
N ASP A 37 -19.55 -22.58 -17.02
CA ASP A 37 -20.76 -23.24 -16.49
C ASP A 37 -21.98 -22.31 -16.42
N GLY A 38 -21.79 -21.00 -16.58
CA GLY A 38 -22.87 -20.02 -16.70
C GLY A 38 -23.66 -19.81 -15.41
N TYR A 39 -23.09 -20.12 -14.25
CA TYR A 39 -23.72 -19.89 -12.96
C TYR A 39 -23.90 -18.39 -12.73
N TRP A 40 -25.13 -18.01 -12.35
CA TRP A 40 -25.47 -16.60 -12.13
C TRP A 40 -24.77 -16.03 -10.90
N ILE A 41 -24.08 -14.91 -11.06
CA ILE A 41 -23.31 -14.22 -10.00
C ILE A 41 -24.05 -12.98 -9.49
N ALA A 42 -24.47 -12.11 -10.41
CA ALA A 42 -25.05 -10.82 -10.06
C ALA A 42 -25.96 -10.27 -11.17
N SER A 43 -26.79 -9.29 -10.81
CA SER A 43 -27.59 -8.53 -11.76
C SER A 43 -27.53 -7.03 -11.47
N LEU A 44 -27.35 -6.22 -12.51
CA LEU A 44 -27.35 -4.77 -12.45
C LEU A 44 -28.79 -4.24 -12.48
N ARG A 45 -29.14 -3.46 -11.45
CA ARG A 45 -30.41 -2.73 -11.36
C ARG A 45 -30.18 -1.22 -11.44
N ALA A 46 -29.75 -0.74 -12.61
CA ALA A 46 -29.68 0.69 -12.87
C ALA A 46 -30.95 1.15 -13.59
N THR A 47 -31.73 2.03 -12.94
CA THR A 47 -33.09 2.41 -13.40
C THR A 47 -33.09 3.40 -14.57
N TYR A 48 -31.97 4.09 -14.83
CA TYR A 48 -31.89 5.20 -15.80
C TYR A 48 -30.64 5.16 -16.70
N GLU A 49 -29.98 4.00 -16.81
CA GLU A 49 -28.81 3.86 -17.69
C GLU A 49 -29.24 3.47 -19.10
N ASP A 50 -28.58 4.05 -20.10
CA ASP A 50 -28.65 3.56 -21.47
C ASP A 50 -27.96 2.19 -21.60
N GLU A 51 -28.29 1.48 -22.67
CA GLU A 51 -27.76 0.13 -22.95
C GLU A 51 -26.22 0.10 -22.97
N PRO A 52 -25.51 1.04 -23.63
CA PRO A 52 -24.05 1.04 -23.65
C PRO A 52 -23.40 1.22 -22.28
N THR A 53 -23.93 2.12 -21.45
CA THR A 53 -23.42 2.36 -20.08
C THR A 53 -23.61 1.11 -19.24
N ARG A 54 -24.76 0.46 -19.36
CA ARG A 54 -25.07 -0.76 -18.62
C ARG A 54 -24.13 -1.91 -18.96
N ILE A 55 -23.86 -2.12 -20.25
CA ILE A 55 -22.89 -3.12 -20.72
C ILE A 55 -21.51 -2.81 -20.13
N SER A 56 -21.07 -1.55 -20.25
CA SER A 56 -19.75 -1.12 -19.75
C SER A 56 -19.61 -1.34 -18.23
N ASN A 57 -20.67 -1.07 -17.46
CA ASN A 57 -20.71 -1.32 -16.02
C ASN A 57 -20.64 -2.82 -15.70
N ALA A 58 -21.40 -3.64 -16.43
CA ALA A 58 -21.40 -5.10 -16.24
C ALA A 58 -20.02 -5.69 -16.58
N GLU A 59 -19.41 -5.27 -17.69
CA GLU A 59 -18.07 -5.67 -18.09
C GLU A 59 -17.02 -5.26 -17.05
N PHE A 60 -17.07 -4.01 -16.55
CA PHE A 60 -16.17 -3.53 -15.51
C PHE A 60 -16.24 -4.41 -14.25
N ILE A 61 -17.45 -4.73 -13.78
CA ILE A 61 -17.64 -5.57 -12.59
C ILE A 61 -17.17 -7.01 -12.86
N ALA A 62 -17.46 -7.57 -14.04
CA ALA A 62 -17.00 -8.92 -14.41
C ALA A 62 -15.47 -9.01 -14.44
N HIS A 63 -14.81 -8.01 -15.02
CA HIS A 63 -13.34 -7.94 -15.09
C HIS A 63 -12.69 -7.74 -13.72
N ALA A 64 -13.33 -7.02 -12.79
CA ALA A 64 -12.80 -6.79 -11.46
C ALA A 64 -12.41 -8.09 -10.72
N ARG A 65 -13.13 -9.21 -10.96
CA ARG A 65 -12.77 -10.49 -10.34
C ARG A 65 -11.42 -11.04 -10.80
N THR A 66 -10.98 -10.70 -12.00
CA THR A 66 -9.68 -11.08 -12.57
C THR A 66 -8.61 -10.03 -12.28
N ASP A 67 -8.97 -8.75 -12.38
CA ASP A 67 -8.02 -7.66 -12.29
C ASP A 67 -7.60 -7.34 -10.85
N LEU A 68 -8.51 -7.43 -9.88
CA LEU A 68 -8.20 -7.14 -8.48
C LEU A 68 -7.17 -8.11 -7.88
N PRO A 69 -7.27 -9.45 -8.03
CA PRO A 69 -6.22 -10.35 -7.56
C PRO A 69 -4.84 -9.99 -8.16
N ARG A 70 -4.77 -9.76 -9.48
CA ARG A 70 -3.53 -9.41 -10.17
C ARG A 70 -2.93 -8.11 -9.66
N LEU A 71 -3.77 -7.11 -9.40
CA LEU A 71 -3.33 -5.83 -8.86
C LEU A 71 -2.79 -5.98 -7.43
N LEU A 72 -3.48 -6.75 -6.59
CA LEU A 72 -3.03 -7.01 -5.22
C LEU A 72 -1.70 -7.78 -5.19
N ASP A 73 -1.52 -8.76 -6.07
CA ASP A 73 -0.26 -9.51 -6.20
C ASP A 73 0.88 -8.59 -6.67
N ALA A 74 0.61 -7.69 -7.62
CA ALA A 74 1.60 -6.72 -8.08
C ALA A 74 1.99 -5.72 -6.96
N LEU A 75 1.02 -5.26 -6.17
CA LEU A 75 1.29 -4.39 -5.02
C LEU A 75 2.11 -5.11 -3.96
N ASP A 76 1.80 -6.36 -3.66
CA ASP A 76 2.57 -7.17 -2.71
C ASP A 76 4.04 -7.32 -3.14
N ALA A 77 4.28 -7.56 -4.43
CA ALA A 77 5.64 -7.62 -4.98
C ALA A 77 6.39 -6.29 -4.81
N VAL A 78 5.75 -5.16 -5.14
CA VAL A 78 6.35 -3.82 -4.97
C VAL A 78 6.65 -3.52 -3.50
N TYR A 79 5.75 -3.87 -2.59
CA TYR A 79 5.98 -3.68 -1.15
C TYR A 79 7.13 -4.53 -0.62
N ALA A 80 7.26 -5.77 -1.08
CA ALA A 80 8.38 -6.62 -0.72
C ALA A 80 9.71 -6.01 -1.16
N GLU A 81 9.79 -5.48 -2.39
CA GLU A 81 10.98 -4.80 -2.90
C GLU A 81 11.33 -3.55 -2.08
N LEU A 82 10.34 -2.72 -1.72
CA LEU A 82 10.56 -1.53 -0.91
C LEU A 82 11.11 -1.87 0.48
N ILE A 83 10.62 -2.94 1.10
CA ILE A 83 11.12 -3.43 2.40
C ILE A 83 12.58 -3.88 2.28
N GLU A 84 12.94 -4.60 1.21
CA GLU A 84 14.33 -5.02 0.98
C GLU A 84 15.27 -3.85 0.68
N MET A 85 14.79 -2.83 -0.06
CA MET A 85 15.53 -1.60 -0.29
C MET A 85 15.75 -0.81 1.01
N ASP A 86 14.74 -0.74 1.88
CA ASP A 86 14.84 -0.05 3.16
C ASP A 86 15.84 -0.76 4.10
N LYS A 87 15.78 -2.09 4.20
CA LYS A 87 16.78 -2.89 4.91
C LYS A 87 18.19 -2.68 4.36
N SER A 88 18.34 -2.60 3.04
CA SER A 88 19.62 -2.36 2.39
C SER A 88 20.15 -0.96 2.71
N ARG A 89 19.28 0.06 2.71
CA ARG A 89 19.60 1.44 3.08
C ARG A 89 20.02 1.54 4.55
N ASP A 90 19.27 0.92 5.45
CA ASP A 90 19.58 0.90 6.89
C ASP A 90 20.84 0.09 7.18
N GLY A 91 21.11 -0.99 6.42
CA GLY A 91 22.36 -1.73 6.47
C GLY A 91 23.58 -0.94 5.99
N ILE A 92 23.39 -0.01 5.03
CA ILE A 92 24.44 0.91 4.58
C ILE A 92 24.69 2.02 5.60
N LEU A 93 23.62 2.60 6.18
CA LEU A 93 23.75 3.64 7.20
C LEU A 93 24.25 3.09 8.54
N GLY A 94 23.87 1.86 8.91
CA GLY A 94 24.34 1.15 10.10
C GLY A 94 25.78 0.63 9.99
N ARG A 95 26.35 0.55 8.77
CA ARG A 95 27.76 0.16 8.51
C ARG A 95 28.68 1.37 8.29
N ARG A 96 28.21 2.61 8.49
CA ARG A 96 29.13 3.72 8.69
C ARG A 96 29.66 3.60 10.11
N GLU A 97 30.71 2.81 10.29
CA GLU A 97 31.58 2.99 11.46
C GLU A 97 31.93 4.48 11.48
N ILE A 98 31.47 5.19 12.50
CA ILE A 98 31.90 6.55 12.75
C ILE A 98 33.42 6.43 12.91
N GLY A 99 34.16 6.82 11.88
CA GLY A 99 35.60 6.78 11.91
C GLY A 99 36.08 7.53 13.15
N PRO A 100 37.22 7.14 13.74
CA PRO A 100 37.70 7.70 15.01
C PRO A 100 37.76 9.24 15.01
N ASP A 101 37.86 9.85 13.82
CA ASP A 101 37.88 11.30 13.58
C ASP A 101 36.50 11.99 13.71
N GLU A 102 35.42 11.38 13.21
CA GLU A 102 34.04 11.90 13.39
C GLU A 102 33.56 11.71 14.84
N ALA A 103 34.01 10.64 15.53
CA ALA A 103 33.71 10.40 16.93
C ALA A 103 34.44 11.39 17.87
N ALA A 104 35.62 11.87 17.50
CA ALA A 104 36.33 12.92 18.21
C ALA A 104 35.66 14.28 18.01
N THR A 105 35.16 14.54 16.80
CA THR A 105 34.43 15.78 16.46
C THR A 105 33.08 15.85 17.19
N ALA A 106 32.32 14.77 17.25
CA ALA A 106 31.06 14.69 18.00
C ALA A 106 31.25 14.87 19.51
N ARG A 107 32.33 14.30 20.08
CA ARG A 107 32.69 14.53 21.50
C ARG A 107 33.07 15.98 21.78
N THR A 108 33.80 16.61 20.85
CA THR A 108 34.22 18.01 20.99
C THR A 108 33.01 18.95 20.90
N LEU A 109 32.09 18.73 19.96
CA LEU A 109 30.84 19.49 19.86
C LEU A 109 29.94 19.32 21.10
N GLY A 110 29.77 18.09 21.61
CA GLY A 110 28.99 17.86 22.83
C GLY A 110 29.58 18.54 24.07
N VAL A 111 30.91 18.61 24.18
CA VAL A 111 31.59 19.35 25.27
C VAL A 111 31.44 20.86 25.12
N VAL A 112 31.45 21.39 23.89
CA VAL A 112 31.24 22.81 23.62
C VAL A 112 29.80 23.22 23.93
N GLU A 113 28.79 22.44 23.54
CA GLU A 113 27.38 22.72 23.85
C GLU A 113 27.09 22.65 25.36
N ALA A 114 27.67 21.68 26.06
CA ALA A 114 27.55 21.59 27.52
C ALA A 114 28.18 22.81 28.22
N ARG A 115 29.33 23.28 27.76
CA ARG A 115 30.00 24.47 28.31
C ARG A 115 29.25 25.77 28.00
N LEU A 116 28.66 25.88 26.80
CA LEU A 116 27.86 27.04 26.43
C LEU A 116 26.57 27.11 27.25
N SER A 117 25.92 25.98 27.49
CA SER A 117 24.73 25.89 28.34
C SER A 117 25.03 26.31 29.79
N ILE A 118 26.12 25.79 30.39
CA ILE A 118 26.53 26.17 31.75
C ILE A 118 26.85 27.67 31.85
N ALA A 119 27.57 28.23 30.85
CA ALA A 119 27.92 29.64 30.84
C ALA A 119 26.69 30.55 30.73
N ILE A 120 25.70 30.16 29.93
CA ILE A 120 24.43 30.89 29.78
C ILE A 120 23.61 30.82 31.08
N THR A 121 23.49 29.64 31.70
CA THR A 121 22.75 29.49 32.97
C THR A 121 23.40 30.30 34.09
N THR A 122 24.73 30.27 34.21
CA THR A 122 25.45 31.03 35.23
C THR A 122 25.33 32.55 35.02
N ALA A 123 25.28 33.01 33.77
CA ALA A 123 25.08 34.43 33.44
C ALA A 123 23.64 34.92 33.70
N LEU A 124 22.65 34.01 33.74
CA LEU A 124 21.25 34.32 33.99
C LEU A 124 20.87 34.26 35.48
N GLU A 125 21.57 33.44 36.29
CA GLU A 125 21.35 33.33 37.74
C GLU A 125 22.13 34.37 38.58
N GLY A 126 23.02 35.15 37.95
CA GLY A 126 23.82 36.20 38.59
C GLY A 126 23.20 37.61 38.56
N LYS A 127 21.88 37.75 38.39
CA LYS A 127 21.15 39.02 38.48
C LYS A 127 20.21 39.08 39.67
#